data_AF-A0A522XQA2-F1
#
_entry.id   AF-A0A522XQA2-F1
#
_cell.length_a   1.000
_cell.length_b   1.000
_cell.length_c   1.000
_cell.angle_alpha   90.00
_cell.angle_beta   90.00
_cell.angle_gamma   90.00
#
_symmetry.space_group_name_H-M   'P 1'
#
loop_
_entity.id
_entity.type
_entity.pdbx_description
1 polymer ?
#
loop_
_entity_poly.entity_id
_entity_poly.type
_entity_poly.pdbx_seq_one_letter_code
_entity_poly.pdbx_strand_id
1 'polypeptide(L)'
;MVESNYDILGVKPSASDREIREAFRKLILDHHSDRGGDEEVVKKIIQAYEDLKIGKTYPDTDDEKLKKSRVYSGDSDDERRKRNLILSGDVAREMQIAEEWAALLNRSDLAGSKLFGSKELGEIEFERKKTGELFIKGRFWAGHFTYDGPIIMAGSITSPYFSQDEKNKTRITVKNGNFTLLDPLQNNYLVEHGVKIVAENGDIVVGNILGIKELLQDPDGRVGIYVTKEHFTEIIAPKGKIVAGTARETVFLDADTVVVNNLINNVKIRGRIVSVFGNTVNYNVEIELREGGMIMFHDEGSCFALSDDATIKLENGKHFKLRELKTSNMVGFGREITYDYLDNLGKKPEKKNRFGFKLFKK
;
A
#
# COMPACT_ATOMS: atom_id res chain seq x y z
N MET A 1 10.22 42.26 -24.49
CA MET A 1 8.80 41.89 -24.30
C MET A 1 8.80 40.51 -23.66
N VAL A 2 7.91 40.27 -22.70
CA VAL A 2 7.81 38.95 -22.03
C VAL A 2 7.11 37.99 -22.99
N GLU A 3 7.71 36.82 -23.23
CA GLU A 3 7.08 35.76 -24.02
C GLU A 3 5.78 35.29 -23.35
N SER A 4 4.71 35.13 -24.13
CA SER A 4 3.46 34.56 -23.61
C SER A 4 3.57 33.04 -23.48
N ASN A 5 2.68 32.42 -22.70
CA ASN A 5 2.62 30.97 -22.59
C ASN A 5 2.30 30.29 -23.94
N TYR A 6 1.59 30.99 -24.83
CA TYR A 6 1.36 30.55 -26.20
C TYR A 6 2.65 30.59 -27.05
N ASP A 7 3.48 31.62 -26.88
CA ASP A 7 4.77 31.73 -27.55
C ASP A 7 5.75 30.65 -27.07
N ILE A 8 5.78 30.36 -25.76
CA ILE A 8 6.60 29.31 -25.15
C ILE A 8 6.24 27.92 -25.69
N LEU A 9 4.94 27.67 -25.92
CA LEU A 9 4.48 26.41 -26.53
C LEU A 9 4.47 26.43 -28.07
N GLY A 10 4.82 27.55 -28.70
CA GLY A 10 4.84 27.71 -30.15
C GLY A 10 3.47 27.60 -30.83
N VAL A 11 2.40 27.96 -30.12
CA VAL A 11 1.01 27.88 -30.60
C VAL A 11 0.38 29.27 -30.70
N LYS A 12 -0.71 29.40 -31.49
CA LYS A 12 -1.44 30.67 -31.59
C LYS A 12 -2.33 30.88 -30.36
N PRO A 13 -2.66 32.12 -29.97
CA PRO A 13 -3.63 32.41 -28.91
C PRO A 13 -5.04 31.82 -29.15
N SER A 14 -5.38 31.52 -30.40
CA SER A 14 -6.62 30.86 -30.81
C SER A 14 -6.52 29.32 -30.84
N ALA A 15 -5.43 28.73 -30.34
CA ALA A 15 -5.23 27.29 -30.34
C ALA A 15 -6.22 26.60 -29.40
N SER A 16 -6.75 25.47 -29.86
CA SER A 16 -7.59 24.59 -29.07
C SER A 16 -6.79 23.84 -28.01
N ASP A 17 -7.46 23.35 -26.96
CA ASP A 17 -6.85 22.50 -25.93
C ASP A 17 -6.15 21.26 -26.49
N ARG A 18 -6.58 20.79 -27.67
CA ARG A 18 -5.96 19.66 -28.36
C ARG A 18 -4.62 20.07 -28.97
N GLU A 19 -4.56 21.22 -29.64
CA GLU A 19 -3.34 21.76 -30.23
C GLU A 19 -2.31 22.15 -29.17
N ILE A 20 -2.76 22.72 -28.04
CA ILE A 20 -1.91 23.02 -26.88
C ILE A 20 -1.28 21.73 -26.30
N ARG A 21 -2.09 20.66 -26.16
CA ARG A 21 -1.61 19.35 -25.67
C ARG A 21 -0.64 18.66 -26.63
N GLU A 22 -0.88 18.75 -27.93
CA GLU A 22 0.00 18.18 -28.95
C GLU A 22 1.35 18.91 -29.01
N ALA A 23 1.33 20.24 -28.94
CA ALA A 23 2.54 21.06 -28.89
C ALA A 23 3.37 20.78 -27.63
N PHE A 24 2.72 20.69 -26.46
CA PHE A 24 3.38 20.33 -25.20
C PHE A 24 4.08 18.96 -25.30
N ARG A 25 3.39 17.92 -25.77
CA ARG A 25 3.98 16.58 -25.91
C ARG A 25 5.19 16.57 -26.84
N LYS A 26 5.10 17.30 -27.95
CA LYS A 26 6.20 17.42 -28.91
C LYS A 26 7.42 18.10 -28.28
N LEU A 27 7.22 19.23 -27.59
CA LEU A 27 8.29 19.96 -26.92
C LEU A 27 8.96 19.15 -25.80
N ILE A 28 8.19 18.38 -25.03
CA ILE A 28 8.75 17.49 -24.00
C ILE A 28 9.59 16.35 -24.61
N LEU A 29 9.18 15.82 -25.76
CA LEU A 29 9.94 14.79 -26.49
C LEU A 29 11.22 15.34 -27.14
N ASP A 30 11.18 16.60 -27.59
CA ASP A 30 12.31 17.27 -28.24
C ASP A 30 13.35 17.76 -27.20
N HIS A 31 12.90 18.16 -26.01
CA HIS A 31 13.75 18.65 -24.91
C HIS A 31 13.96 17.64 -23.77
N HIS A 32 13.69 16.35 -23.98
CA HIS A 32 13.92 15.32 -22.97
C HIS A 32 15.42 15.26 -22.59
N SER A 33 15.72 15.05 -21.30
CA SER A 33 17.09 15.01 -20.75
C SER A 33 17.97 13.97 -21.45
N ASP A 34 17.37 12.84 -21.84
CA ASP A 34 18.05 11.76 -22.58
C ASP A 34 18.52 12.17 -23.99
N ARG A 35 18.09 13.33 -24.48
CA ARG A 35 18.48 13.93 -25.77
C ARG A 35 19.30 15.22 -25.63
N GLY A 36 19.75 15.53 -24.41
CA GLY A 36 20.57 16.72 -24.13
C GLY A 36 19.78 18.02 -24.01
N GLY A 37 18.49 17.94 -23.68
CA GLY A 37 17.65 19.12 -23.44
C GLY A 37 17.99 19.86 -22.14
N ASP A 38 17.83 21.18 -22.16
CA ASP A 38 18.02 22.06 -21.01
C ASP A 38 16.84 21.97 -20.03
N GLU A 39 17.12 21.62 -18.77
CA GLU A 39 16.12 21.52 -17.71
C GLU A 39 15.33 22.81 -17.49
N GLU A 40 15.95 23.99 -17.69
CA GLU A 40 15.27 25.26 -17.55
C GLU A 40 14.22 25.47 -18.65
N VAL A 41 14.50 24.96 -19.85
CA VAL A 41 13.57 25.01 -20.99
C VAL A 41 12.40 24.07 -20.74
N VAL A 42 12.65 22.86 -20.24
CA VAL A 42 11.59 21.90 -19.88
C VAL A 42 10.67 22.46 -18.79
N LYS A 43 11.24 23.08 -17.75
CA LYS A 43 10.46 23.73 -16.68
C LYS A 43 9.57 24.84 -17.23
N LYS A 44 10.07 25.66 -18.15
CA LYS A 44 9.28 26.71 -18.83
C LYS A 44 8.12 26.11 -19.66
N ILE A 45 8.36 25.03 -20.38
CA ILE A 45 7.34 24.33 -21.18
C ILE A 45 6.23 23.76 -20.30
N ILE A 46 6.58 23.12 -19.17
CA ILE A 46 5.61 22.58 -18.20
C ILE A 46 4.77 23.70 -17.59
N GLN A 47 5.42 24.79 -17.15
CA GLN A 47 4.72 25.92 -16.54
C GLN A 47 3.74 26.57 -17.53
N ALA A 48 4.17 26.80 -18.78
CA ALA A 48 3.31 27.39 -19.81
C ALA A 48 2.07 26.53 -20.10
N TYR A 49 2.22 25.20 -20.13
CA TYR A 49 1.10 24.28 -20.35
C TYR A 49 0.09 24.30 -19.19
N GLU A 50 0.56 24.24 -17.93
CA GLU A 50 -0.34 24.29 -16.77
C GLU A 50 -1.02 25.66 -16.63
N ASP A 51 -0.31 26.75 -16.95
CA ASP A 51 -0.89 28.10 -16.95
C ASP A 51 -2.00 28.23 -18.00
N LEU A 52 -1.81 27.72 -19.23
CA LEU A 52 -2.84 27.77 -20.27
C LEU A 52 -4.07 26.93 -19.93
N LYS A 53 -3.90 25.82 -19.21
CA LYS A 53 -5.00 24.97 -18.74
C LYS A 53 -5.94 25.71 -17.77
N ILE A 54 -5.43 26.71 -17.05
CA ILE A 54 -6.21 27.57 -16.15
C ILE A 54 -6.52 28.95 -16.76
N GLY A 55 -6.26 29.14 -18.06
CA GLY A 55 -6.54 30.38 -18.78
C GLY A 55 -5.55 31.51 -18.55
N LYS A 56 -4.34 31.23 -18.03
CA LYS A 56 -3.29 32.22 -17.77
C LYS A 56 -2.39 32.38 -19.01
N THR A 57 -2.44 33.57 -19.62
CA THR A 57 -1.78 33.90 -20.90
C THR A 57 -0.28 34.15 -20.80
N TYR A 58 0.21 34.61 -19.65
CA TYR A 58 1.62 34.98 -19.44
C TYR A 58 2.22 34.23 -18.25
N PRO A 59 3.52 33.92 -18.26
CA PRO A 59 4.21 33.35 -17.11
C PRO A 59 4.09 34.22 -15.87
N ASP A 60 4.39 33.65 -14.70
CA ASP A 60 4.44 34.40 -13.45
C ASP A 60 5.35 35.64 -13.55
N THR A 61 4.82 36.80 -13.15
CA THR A 61 5.62 38.02 -12.93
C THR A 61 6.61 37.83 -11.78
N ASP A 62 7.66 38.65 -11.67
CA ASP A 62 8.63 38.51 -10.58
C ASP A 62 7.98 38.68 -9.19
N ASP A 63 6.93 39.50 -9.07
CA ASP A 63 6.11 39.63 -7.86
C ASP A 63 5.20 38.42 -7.60
N GLU A 64 4.67 37.77 -8.65
CA GLU A 64 3.94 36.50 -8.51
C GLU A 64 4.87 35.34 -8.18
N LYS A 65 6.08 35.32 -8.76
CA LYS A 65 7.16 34.41 -8.37
C LYS A 65 7.59 34.67 -6.94
N LEU A 66 7.67 35.94 -6.51
CA LEU A 66 7.96 36.30 -5.11
C LEU A 66 6.80 35.95 -4.18
N LYS A 67 5.55 36.07 -4.59
CA LYS A 67 4.38 35.67 -3.79
C LYS A 67 4.24 34.16 -3.72
N LYS A 68 4.42 33.44 -4.83
CA LYS A 68 4.51 31.98 -4.83
C LYS A 68 5.73 31.53 -4.02
N SER A 69 6.90 32.17 -4.13
CA SER A 69 8.06 31.83 -3.30
C SER A 69 7.90 32.19 -1.82
N ARG A 70 7.12 33.24 -1.48
CA ARG A 70 6.73 33.59 -0.10
C ARG A 70 5.60 32.72 0.45
N VAL A 71 4.80 32.08 -0.40
CA VAL A 71 3.84 31.02 -0.03
C VAL A 71 4.53 29.64 0.01
N TYR A 72 5.72 29.52 -0.60
CA TYR A 72 6.65 28.39 -0.54
C TYR A 72 7.82 28.60 0.45
N SER A 73 7.81 29.65 1.28
CA SER A 73 8.80 29.86 2.34
C SER A 73 8.21 29.50 3.71
N GLY A 74 7.83 28.22 3.81
CA GLY A 74 7.33 27.56 5.01
C GLY A 74 7.66 26.09 4.90
N ASP A 75 8.96 25.82 5.05
CA ASP A 75 9.67 24.54 5.07
C ASP A 75 9.91 23.89 3.71
N SER A 76 11.19 23.83 3.35
CA SER A 76 11.69 22.80 2.43
C SER A 76 11.18 21.42 2.85
N ASP A 77 10.96 20.51 1.90
CA ASP A 77 10.56 19.12 2.24
C ASP A 77 11.52 18.49 3.26
N ASP A 78 12.80 18.89 3.25
CA ASP A 78 13.81 18.50 4.22
C ASP A 78 13.56 19.05 5.63
N GLU A 79 13.14 20.30 5.78
CA GLU A 79 12.74 20.86 7.07
C GLU A 79 11.46 20.21 7.61
N ARG A 80 10.48 19.95 6.73
CA ARG A 80 9.27 19.20 7.11
C ARG A 80 9.61 17.80 7.56
N ARG A 81 10.50 17.11 6.84
CA ARG A 81 11.00 15.78 7.22
C ARG A 81 11.73 15.82 8.56
N LYS A 82 12.63 16.79 8.78
CA LYS A 82 13.35 16.96 10.06
C LYS A 82 12.38 17.19 11.23
N ARG A 83 11.39 18.06 11.06
CA ARG A 83 10.37 18.28 12.09
C ARG A 83 9.51 17.06 12.33
N ASN A 84 9.00 16.43 11.27
CA ASN A 84 8.20 15.22 11.39
C ASN A 84 9.00 14.09 12.03
N LEU A 85 10.32 14.01 11.82
CA LEU A 85 11.19 13.05 12.48
C LEU A 85 11.24 13.27 13.99
N ILE A 86 11.43 14.52 14.44
CA ILE A 86 11.43 14.87 15.87
C ILE A 86 10.07 14.55 16.49
N LEU A 87 8.99 15.03 15.88
CA LEU A 87 7.63 14.81 16.38
C LEU A 87 7.25 13.32 16.38
N SER A 88 7.76 12.53 15.44
CA SER A 88 7.56 11.08 15.43
C SER A 88 8.21 10.41 16.64
N GLY A 89 9.39 10.87 17.06
CA GLY A 89 10.04 10.39 18.28
C GLY A 89 9.26 10.75 19.55
N ASP A 90 8.62 11.92 19.59
CA ASP A 90 7.76 12.33 20.70
C ASP A 90 6.50 11.45 20.78
N VAL A 91 5.80 11.28 19.65
CA VAL A 91 4.63 10.40 19.56
C VAL A 91 5.00 8.94 19.90
N ALA A 92 6.16 8.46 19.46
CA ALA A 92 6.60 7.11 19.76
C ALA A 92 6.81 6.87 21.26
N ARG A 93 7.31 7.87 22.00
CA ARG A 93 7.40 7.82 23.47
C ARG A 93 6.02 7.85 24.11
N GLU A 94 5.10 8.67 23.61
CA GLU A 94 3.71 8.69 24.09
C GLU A 94 3.01 7.33 23.89
N MET A 95 3.28 6.62 22.78
CA MET A 95 2.73 5.28 22.56
C MET A 95 3.26 4.23 23.55
N GLN A 96 4.51 4.36 24.01
CA GLN A 96 5.03 3.51 25.09
C GLN A 96 4.29 3.76 26.40
N ILE A 97 4.02 5.03 26.72
CA ILE A 97 3.24 5.39 27.92
C ILE A 97 1.79 4.88 27.78
N ALA A 98 1.22 4.94 26.58
CA ALA A 98 -0.10 4.38 26.28
C ALA A 98 -0.14 2.86 26.47
N GLU A 99 0.89 2.15 26.02
CA GLU A 99 1.05 0.70 26.21
C GLU A 99 1.09 0.35 27.70
N GLU A 100 1.93 1.02 28.49
CA GLU A 100 2.02 0.79 29.93
C GLU A 100 0.70 1.06 30.67
N TRP A 101 0.02 2.15 30.30
CA TRP A 101 -1.29 2.52 30.83
C TRP A 101 -2.34 1.45 30.52
N ALA A 102 -2.44 1.02 29.26
CA ALA A 102 -3.40 0.00 28.83
C ALA A 102 -3.10 -1.35 29.51
N ALA A 103 -1.83 -1.73 29.62
CA ALA A 103 -1.41 -2.96 30.30
C ALA A 103 -1.71 -2.94 31.81
N LEU A 104 -1.60 -1.78 32.47
CA LEU A 104 -1.98 -1.64 33.88
C LEU A 104 -3.49 -1.80 34.09
N LEU A 105 -4.30 -1.16 33.24
CA LEU A 105 -5.75 -1.33 33.27
C LEU A 105 -6.16 -2.78 33.00
N ASN A 106 -5.50 -3.44 32.06
CA ASN A 106 -5.80 -4.83 31.73
C ASN A 106 -5.45 -5.78 32.88
N ARG A 107 -4.29 -5.61 33.55
CA ARG A 107 -3.91 -6.42 34.72
C ARG A 107 -4.80 -6.21 35.93
N SER A 108 -5.38 -5.02 36.06
CA SER A 108 -6.23 -4.66 37.20
C SER A 108 -7.72 -4.84 36.91
N ASP A 109 -8.06 -5.29 35.71
CA ASP A 109 -9.43 -5.35 35.16
C ASP A 109 -10.25 -4.06 35.33
N LEU A 110 -9.59 -2.92 35.16
CA LEU A 110 -10.21 -1.60 35.27
C LEU A 110 -10.54 -1.04 33.90
N ALA A 111 -11.61 -0.26 33.78
CA ALA A 111 -11.88 0.53 32.57
C ALA A 111 -11.34 1.95 32.74
N GLY A 112 -11.03 2.61 31.62
CA GLY A 112 -10.60 4.00 31.63
C GLY A 112 -10.34 4.53 30.24
N SER A 113 -10.33 5.86 30.12
CA SER A 113 -9.96 6.56 28.89
C SER A 113 -8.87 7.59 29.14
N LYS A 114 -8.02 7.81 28.13
CA LYS A 114 -6.93 8.79 28.17
C LYS A 114 -6.52 9.20 26.75
N LEU A 115 -6.14 10.47 26.60
CA LEU A 115 -5.54 11.01 25.37
C LEU A 115 -4.02 10.85 25.41
N PHE A 116 -3.45 10.47 24.26
CA PHE A 116 -2.01 10.35 24.01
C PHE A 116 -1.66 11.00 22.66
N GLY A 117 -0.37 11.04 22.31
CA GLY A 117 0.10 11.58 21.04
C GLY A 117 0.57 13.02 21.17
N SER A 118 0.42 13.83 20.12
CA SER A 118 0.89 15.22 20.14
C SER A 118 -0.13 16.19 19.56
N LYS A 119 -0.07 17.45 19.98
CA LYS A 119 -0.97 18.48 19.45
C LYS A 119 -0.69 18.77 17.98
N GLU A 120 0.55 18.57 17.55
CA GLU A 120 1.05 18.87 16.21
C GLU A 120 0.73 17.76 15.20
N LEU A 121 0.81 16.49 15.59
CA LEU A 121 0.56 15.34 14.70
C LEU A 121 -0.79 14.66 14.93
N GLY A 122 -1.49 15.03 16.00
CA GLY A 122 -2.81 14.52 16.36
C GLY A 122 -2.80 13.82 17.72
N GLU A 123 -3.81 14.13 18.51
CA GLU A 123 -4.12 13.41 19.74
C GLU A 123 -4.92 12.14 19.40
N ILE A 124 -4.67 11.08 20.16
CA ILE A 124 -5.29 9.78 20.00
C ILE A 124 -5.97 9.42 21.32
N GLU A 125 -7.27 9.16 21.26
CA GLU A 125 -8.06 8.72 22.39
C GLU A 125 -7.99 7.21 22.52
N PHE A 126 -7.58 6.74 23.69
CA PHE A 126 -7.61 5.34 24.06
C PHE A 126 -8.66 5.14 25.14
N GLU A 127 -9.53 4.16 24.97
CA GLU A 127 -10.54 3.76 25.94
C GLU A 127 -10.50 2.24 26.13
N ARG A 128 -10.04 1.78 27.30
CA ARG A 128 -10.16 0.36 27.68
C ARG A 128 -11.52 0.15 28.32
N LYS A 129 -12.36 -0.67 27.68
CA LYS A 129 -13.69 -1.02 28.14
C LYS A 129 -13.63 -2.07 29.25
N LYS A 130 -14.70 -2.14 30.06
CA LYS A 130 -14.84 -3.20 31.09
C LYS A 130 -14.80 -4.62 30.53
N THR A 131 -15.13 -4.80 29.25
CA THR A 131 -15.08 -6.08 28.55
C THR A 131 -13.65 -6.51 28.18
N GLY A 132 -12.63 -5.68 28.42
CA GLY A 132 -11.24 -5.94 28.03
C GLY A 132 -10.85 -5.43 26.65
N GLU A 133 -11.82 -5.00 25.83
CA GLU A 133 -11.56 -4.38 24.54
C GLU A 133 -10.94 -2.99 24.69
N LEU A 134 -9.97 -2.70 23.85
CA LEU A 134 -9.39 -1.36 23.71
C LEU A 134 -9.96 -0.68 22.46
N PHE A 135 -10.64 0.45 22.67
CA PHE A 135 -11.06 1.33 21.60
C PHE A 135 -10.04 2.44 21.40
N ILE A 136 -9.60 2.68 20.16
CA ILE A 136 -8.64 3.72 19.80
C ILE A 136 -9.29 4.64 18.76
N LYS A 137 -9.24 5.95 18.97
CA LYS A 137 -9.79 6.93 18.04
C LYS A 137 -8.79 8.02 17.74
N GLY A 138 -8.57 8.29 16.45
CA GLY A 138 -7.59 9.27 15.98
C GLY A 138 -6.58 8.66 15.01
N ARG A 139 -5.67 9.49 14.49
CA ARG A 139 -4.63 9.06 13.55
C ARG A 139 -3.45 8.47 14.33
N PHE A 140 -3.13 7.20 14.12
CA PHE A 140 -1.95 6.58 14.73
C PHE A 140 -0.73 6.86 13.85
N TRP A 141 0.22 7.65 14.36
CA TRP A 141 1.29 8.22 13.54
C TRP A 141 2.64 7.49 13.64
N ALA A 142 3.09 7.14 14.84
CA ALA A 142 4.42 6.61 15.10
C ALA A 142 4.43 5.74 16.36
N GLY A 143 5.45 4.90 16.49
CA GLY A 143 5.73 4.17 17.72
C GLY A 143 5.21 2.74 17.75
N HIS A 144 5.72 2.01 18.73
CA HIS A 144 5.27 0.67 19.03
C HIS A 144 4.14 0.70 20.06
N PHE A 145 3.16 -0.18 19.86
CA PHE A 145 2.07 -0.38 20.81
C PHE A 145 1.65 -1.85 20.82
N THR A 146 1.67 -2.46 22.00
CA THR A 146 1.31 -3.85 22.22
C THR A 146 0.14 -3.96 23.19
N TYR A 147 -0.86 -4.76 22.85
CA TYR A 147 -2.00 -5.00 23.71
C TYR A 147 -2.35 -6.49 23.79
N ASP A 148 -2.87 -6.89 24.94
CA ASP A 148 -3.32 -8.25 25.22
C ASP A 148 -4.85 -8.27 25.35
N GLY A 149 -5.52 -8.24 24.20
CA GLY A 149 -6.96 -8.15 24.08
C GLY A 149 -7.36 -7.59 22.71
N PRO A 150 -8.65 -7.62 22.36
CA PRO A 150 -9.11 -7.07 21.09
C PRO A 150 -8.92 -5.55 21.04
N ILE A 151 -8.51 -5.05 19.87
CA ILE A 151 -8.42 -3.63 19.55
C ILE A 151 -9.45 -3.30 18.47
N ILE A 152 -10.32 -2.32 18.75
CA ILE A 152 -11.11 -1.63 17.73
C ILE A 152 -10.56 -0.24 17.55
N MET A 153 -10.27 0.16 16.31
CA MET A 153 -9.74 1.48 16.02
C MET A 153 -10.59 2.23 14.97
N ALA A 154 -10.83 3.51 15.22
CA ALA A 154 -11.46 4.45 14.30
C ALA A 154 -10.46 5.54 13.90
N GLY A 155 -9.79 5.36 12.76
CA GLY A 155 -8.82 6.31 12.21
C GLY A 155 -7.80 5.64 11.30
N SER A 156 -7.04 6.46 10.57
CA SER A 156 -5.95 6.00 9.72
C SER A 156 -4.68 5.74 10.53
N ILE A 157 -3.83 4.86 10.01
CA ILE A 157 -2.55 4.47 10.60
C ILE A 157 -1.47 4.73 9.58
N THR A 158 -0.44 5.48 9.95
CA THR A 158 0.74 5.72 9.11
C THR A 158 1.99 5.34 9.88
N SER A 159 3.11 5.19 9.19
CA SER A 159 4.43 5.04 9.81
C SER A 159 5.38 6.10 9.23
N PRO A 160 6.28 6.70 10.05
CA PRO A 160 7.30 7.60 9.56
C PRO A 160 8.41 6.79 8.85
N TYR A 161 8.13 6.34 7.63
CA TYR A 161 9.05 5.49 6.83
C TYR A 161 10.44 6.10 6.61
N PHE A 162 10.53 7.44 6.61
CA PHE A 162 11.77 8.21 6.51
C PHE A 162 12.61 8.19 7.80
N SER A 163 12.05 7.70 8.92
CA SER A 163 12.80 7.53 10.17
C SER A 163 13.79 6.37 10.06
N GLN A 164 15.04 6.65 10.43
CA GLN A 164 16.08 5.62 10.57
C GLN A 164 16.00 4.88 11.92
N ASP A 165 15.35 5.47 12.92
CA ASP A 165 15.08 4.79 14.19
C ASP A 165 13.81 3.93 14.06
N GLU A 166 13.99 2.63 14.25
CA GLU A 166 12.90 1.64 14.24
C GLU A 166 11.87 1.90 15.34
N LYS A 167 12.25 2.46 16.48
CA LYS A 167 11.30 2.76 17.57
C LYS A 167 10.24 3.79 17.17
N ASN A 168 10.54 4.63 16.19
CA ASN A 168 9.61 5.61 15.68
C ASN A 168 8.63 5.01 14.66
N LYS A 169 8.99 3.88 14.03
CA LYS A 169 8.13 3.25 13.05
C LYS A 169 6.90 2.68 13.73
N THR A 170 5.77 2.74 13.05
CA THR A 170 4.51 2.29 13.62
C THR A 170 4.42 0.77 13.61
N ARG A 171 4.35 0.20 14.80
CA ARG A 171 4.13 -1.24 15.00
C ARG A 171 3.04 -1.47 16.03
N ILE A 172 1.95 -2.09 15.61
CA ILE A 172 0.84 -2.46 16.50
C ILE A 172 0.83 -3.98 16.64
N THR A 173 0.89 -4.48 17.87
CA THR A 173 0.88 -5.92 18.17
C THR A 173 -0.29 -6.27 19.08
N VAL A 174 -1.14 -7.18 18.64
CA VAL A 174 -2.22 -7.77 19.43
C VAL A 174 -1.82 -9.19 19.78
N LYS A 175 -1.60 -9.48 21.06
CA LYS A 175 -1.19 -10.82 21.53
C LYS A 175 -2.33 -11.82 21.42
N ASN A 176 -3.50 -11.46 21.95
CA ASN A 176 -4.70 -12.27 21.93
C ASN A 176 -5.89 -11.41 21.53
N GLY A 177 -6.69 -11.87 20.57
CA GLY A 177 -7.83 -11.13 20.04
C GLY A 177 -7.54 -10.42 18.73
N ASN A 178 -8.57 -9.75 18.22
CA ASN A 178 -8.58 -9.21 16.86
C ASN A 178 -8.12 -7.76 16.84
N PHE A 179 -7.54 -7.34 15.70
CA PHE A 179 -7.39 -5.94 15.35
C PHE A 179 -8.44 -5.56 14.31
N THR A 180 -9.29 -4.59 14.59
CA THR A 180 -10.38 -4.20 13.67
C THR A 180 -10.41 -2.69 13.48
N LEU A 181 -10.27 -2.22 12.25
CA LEU A 181 -10.68 -0.87 11.90
C LEU A 181 -12.20 -0.81 11.77
N LEU A 182 -12.83 0.18 12.38
CA LEU A 182 -14.27 0.39 12.33
C LEU A 182 -14.68 0.98 10.99
N ASP A 183 -15.51 0.25 10.24
CA ASP A 183 -16.08 0.64 8.94
C ASP A 183 -15.06 1.32 8.00
N PRO A 184 -13.90 0.69 7.73
CA PRO A 184 -12.75 1.41 7.20
C PRO A 184 -12.93 1.83 5.74
N LEU A 185 -13.75 1.11 4.97
CA LEU A 185 -14.07 1.48 3.59
C LEU A 185 -15.07 2.65 3.52
N GLN A 186 -16.05 2.69 4.43
CA GLN A 186 -17.01 3.80 4.48
C GLN A 186 -16.34 5.10 4.93
N ASN A 187 -15.42 5.00 5.88
CA ASN A 187 -14.69 6.14 6.45
C ASN A 187 -13.38 6.47 5.71
N ASN A 188 -13.01 5.73 4.66
CA ASN A 188 -11.75 5.86 3.93
C ASN A 188 -10.50 5.82 4.85
N TYR A 189 -10.54 4.99 5.89
CA TYR A 189 -9.36 4.77 6.74
C TYR A 189 -8.29 3.98 5.98
N LEU A 190 -7.05 4.44 6.11
CA LEU A 190 -5.88 3.89 5.44
C LEU A 190 -4.90 3.30 6.44
N VAL A 191 -4.23 2.23 6.03
CA VAL A 191 -3.02 1.73 6.69
C VAL A 191 -1.85 1.93 5.72
N GLU A 192 -0.99 2.90 5.99
CA GLU A 192 -0.07 3.43 4.98
C GLU A 192 1.40 3.53 5.42
N HIS A 193 2.29 3.44 4.42
CA HIS A 193 3.69 3.86 4.50
C HIS A 193 4.58 3.09 5.49
N GLY A 194 4.60 1.76 5.41
CA GLY A 194 5.54 0.96 6.22
C GLY A 194 5.04 0.65 7.63
N VAL A 195 3.73 0.73 7.85
CA VAL A 195 3.09 0.28 9.10
C VAL A 195 3.22 -1.24 9.22
N LYS A 196 3.42 -1.73 10.45
CA LYS A 196 3.37 -3.15 10.76
C LYS A 196 2.28 -3.46 11.78
N ILE A 197 1.27 -4.24 11.40
CA ILE A 197 0.23 -4.73 12.31
C ILE A 197 0.35 -6.24 12.44
N VAL A 198 0.43 -6.73 13.68
CA VAL A 198 0.55 -8.16 13.99
C VAL A 198 -0.56 -8.56 14.96
N ALA A 199 -1.34 -9.59 14.62
CA ALA A 199 -2.25 -10.25 15.54
C ALA A 199 -1.76 -11.69 15.74
N GLU A 200 -1.10 -11.98 16.86
CA GLU A 200 -0.43 -13.26 17.08
C GLU A 200 -1.44 -14.43 17.18
N ASN A 201 -2.54 -14.19 17.87
CA ASN A 201 -3.64 -15.14 18.07
C ASN A 201 -5.00 -14.46 17.84
N GLY A 202 -5.20 -13.96 16.62
CA GLY A 202 -6.48 -13.36 16.22
C GLY A 202 -6.48 -12.94 14.76
N ASP A 203 -7.59 -12.32 14.36
CA ASP A 203 -7.84 -11.83 13.02
C ASP A 203 -7.52 -10.33 12.89
N ILE A 204 -7.29 -9.89 11.65
CA ILE A 204 -7.11 -8.48 11.32
C ILE A 204 -8.13 -8.07 10.27
N VAL A 205 -8.88 -7.00 10.54
CA VAL A 205 -9.80 -6.37 9.58
C VAL A 205 -9.39 -4.92 9.38
N VAL A 206 -9.00 -4.57 8.15
CA VAL A 206 -8.51 -3.25 7.77
C VAL A 206 -9.13 -2.77 6.46
N GLY A 207 -8.98 -1.47 6.19
CA GLY A 207 -9.43 -0.85 4.93
C GLY A 207 -8.43 -1.03 3.80
N ASN A 208 -8.20 0.06 3.07
CA ASN A 208 -7.16 0.07 2.03
C ASN A 208 -5.78 0.16 2.67
N ILE A 209 -4.82 -0.52 2.06
CA ILE A 209 -3.44 -0.64 2.51
C ILE A 209 -2.53 -0.08 1.43
N LEU A 210 -1.65 0.83 1.82
CA LEU A 210 -0.74 1.51 0.90
C LEU A 210 0.71 1.37 1.37
N GLY A 211 1.55 0.82 0.51
CA GLY A 211 3.00 0.87 0.69
C GLY A 211 3.62 2.14 0.10
N ILE A 212 4.93 2.32 0.28
CA ILE A 212 5.68 3.39 -0.37
C ILE A 212 7.06 2.94 -0.84
N LYS A 213 7.48 3.48 -1.98
CA LYS A 213 8.85 3.41 -2.50
C LYS A 213 9.51 4.77 -2.33
N GLU A 214 10.72 4.76 -1.80
CA GLU A 214 11.53 5.95 -1.59
C GLU A 214 12.72 5.91 -2.56
N LEU A 215 12.87 6.98 -3.37
CA LEU A 215 14.05 7.17 -4.21
C LEU A 215 15.13 7.84 -3.37
N LEU A 216 16.21 7.10 -3.10
CA LEU A 216 17.38 7.59 -2.40
C LEU A 216 18.51 7.83 -3.39
N GLN A 217 19.33 8.85 -3.13
CA GLN A 217 20.55 9.05 -3.91
C GLN A 217 21.50 7.86 -3.69
N ASP A 218 22.25 7.50 -4.73
CA ASP A 218 23.26 6.46 -4.65
C ASP A 218 24.18 6.65 -3.43
N PRO A 219 24.39 5.61 -2.60
CA PRO A 219 25.23 5.71 -1.40
C PRO A 219 26.68 6.14 -1.69
N ASP A 220 27.18 5.86 -2.89
CA ASP A 220 28.52 6.29 -3.33
C ASP A 220 28.54 7.73 -3.87
N GLY A 221 27.42 8.46 -3.80
CA GLY A 221 27.29 9.85 -4.23
C GLY A 221 27.30 10.06 -5.74
N ARG A 222 27.11 8.99 -6.53
CA ARG A 222 27.09 9.08 -8.00
C ARG A 222 25.88 9.89 -8.46
N VAL A 223 26.15 11.00 -9.14
CA VAL A 223 25.11 11.90 -9.64
C VAL A 223 24.27 11.19 -10.71
N GLY A 224 22.94 11.28 -10.59
CA GLY A 224 22.00 10.68 -11.53
C GLY A 224 21.69 9.19 -11.29
N ILE A 225 22.30 8.56 -10.28
CA ILE A 225 21.97 7.19 -9.87
C ILE A 225 21.11 7.26 -8.60
N TYR A 226 19.98 6.55 -8.62
CA TYR A 226 19.06 6.44 -7.50
C TYR A 226 18.86 4.98 -7.12
N VAL A 227 18.84 4.71 -5.82
CA VAL A 227 18.45 3.42 -5.26
C VAL A 227 17.00 3.53 -4.79
N THR A 228 16.15 2.62 -5.26
CA THR A 228 14.77 2.54 -4.77
C THR A 228 14.74 1.70 -3.50
N LYS A 229 14.34 2.30 -2.38
CA LYS A 229 14.09 1.61 -1.12
C LYS A 229 12.59 1.36 -0.97
N GLU A 230 12.21 0.10 -0.81
CA GLU A 230 10.81 -0.28 -0.61
C GLU A 230 10.49 -0.36 0.88
N HIS A 231 9.43 0.33 1.31
CA HIS A 231 8.93 0.30 2.68
C HIS A 231 7.61 -0.44 2.69
N PHE A 232 7.66 -1.73 3.02
CA PHE A 232 6.48 -2.58 3.01
C PHE A 232 5.54 -2.25 4.17
N THR A 233 4.27 -1.99 3.86
CA THR A 233 3.21 -2.03 4.87
C THR A 233 2.84 -3.50 5.11
N GLU A 234 3.04 -3.98 6.32
CA GLU A 234 2.96 -5.39 6.70
C GLU A 234 1.75 -5.67 7.60
N ILE A 235 0.88 -6.59 7.19
CA ILE A 235 -0.24 -7.07 7.99
C ILE A 235 -0.06 -8.57 8.21
N ILE A 236 0.02 -9.01 9.47
CA ILE A 236 0.45 -10.36 9.83
C ILE A 236 -0.51 -10.97 10.86
N ALA A 237 -1.19 -12.06 10.50
CA ALA A 237 -2.07 -12.84 11.37
C ALA A 237 -1.78 -14.34 11.18
N PRO A 238 -0.68 -14.87 11.73
CA PRO A 238 -0.08 -16.13 11.28
C PRO A 238 -0.99 -17.35 11.44
N LYS A 239 -1.93 -17.29 12.41
CA LYS A 239 -2.93 -18.32 12.72
C LYS A 239 -4.36 -17.88 12.42
N GLY A 240 -4.55 -16.65 11.92
CA GLY A 240 -5.84 -16.02 11.76
C GLY A 240 -6.13 -15.64 10.31
N LYS A 241 -7.12 -14.76 10.16
CA LYS A 241 -7.56 -14.19 8.90
C LYS A 241 -7.15 -12.73 8.80
N ILE A 242 -6.75 -12.31 7.60
CA ILE A 242 -6.70 -10.91 7.20
C ILE A 242 -7.89 -10.63 6.28
N VAL A 243 -8.66 -9.59 6.56
CA VAL A 243 -9.66 -9.02 5.66
C VAL A 243 -9.24 -7.60 5.33
N ALA A 244 -9.01 -7.31 4.05
CA ALA A 244 -8.52 -6.03 3.58
C ALA A 244 -9.29 -5.53 2.35
N GLY A 245 -9.30 -4.21 2.17
CA GLY A 245 -9.78 -3.54 0.96
C GLY A 245 -8.79 -3.72 -0.20
N THR A 246 -8.35 -2.61 -0.78
CA THR A 246 -7.30 -2.61 -1.81
C THR A 246 -5.93 -2.56 -1.16
N ALA A 247 -5.05 -3.51 -1.48
CA ALA A 247 -3.63 -3.46 -1.16
C ALA A 247 -2.83 -2.95 -2.36
N ARG A 248 -1.98 -1.93 -2.16
CA ARG A 248 -1.27 -1.26 -3.26
C ARG A 248 0.17 -0.83 -2.95
N GLU A 249 1.02 -0.83 -3.97
CA GLU A 249 2.43 -0.35 -4.01
C GLU A 249 3.47 -1.27 -3.37
N THR A 250 3.61 -1.30 -2.05
CA THR A 250 4.57 -2.18 -1.35
C THR A 250 3.87 -2.75 -0.13
N VAL A 251 3.09 -3.81 -0.31
CA VAL A 251 2.27 -4.39 0.75
C VAL A 251 2.64 -5.86 0.93
N PHE A 252 2.73 -6.28 2.19
CA PHE A 252 2.93 -7.67 2.56
C PHE A 252 1.80 -8.13 3.47
N LEU A 253 1.10 -9.19 3.05
CA LEU A 253 0.02 -9.83 3.80
C LEU A 253 0.44 -11.26 4.15
N ASP A 254 0.41 -11.62 5.41
CA ASP A 254 0.81 -12.96 5.86
C ASP A 254 -0.16 -13.53 6.91
N ALA A 255 -0.95 -14.52 6.52
CA ALA A 255 -1.94 -15.13 7.40
C ALA A 255 -2.26 -16.57 7.03
N ASP A 256 -3.04 -17.28 7.87
CA ASP A 256 -3.60 -18.55 7.45
C ASP A 256 -4.62 -18.34 6.32
N THR A 257 -5.51 -17.35 6.49
CA THR A 257 -6.46 -16.91 5.46
C THR A 257 -6.28 -15.44 5.10
N VAL A 258 -6.17 -15.12 3.81
CA VAL A 258 -6.12 -13.74 3.31
C VAL A 258 -7.33 -13.50 2.41
N VAL A 259 -8.18 -12.56 2.80
CA VAL A 259 -9.32 -12.07 2.02
C VAL A 259 -9.06 -10.62 1.65
N VAL A 260 -9.06 -10.32 0.35
CA VAL A 260 -8.68 -9.01 -0.16
C VAL A 260 -9.56 -8.61 -1.33
N ASN A 261 -9.83 -7.31 -1.46
CA ASN A 261 -10.55 -6.80 -2.63
C ASN A 261 -9.61 -6.75 -3.84
N ASN A 262 -8.63 -5.85 -3.87
CA ASN A 262 -7.73 -5.68 -5.01
C ASN A 262 -6.25 -5.77 -4.60
N LEU A 263 -5.42 -6.17 -5.57
CA LEU A 263 -3.97 -6.31 -5.42
C LEU A 263 -3.28 -5.54 -6.55
N ILE A 264 -2.54 -4.48 -6.22
CA ILE A 264 -2.09 -3.52 -7.24
C ILE A 264 -0.65 -3.10 -6.99
N ASN A 265 0.27 -3.42 -7.87
CA ASN A 265 1.68 -3.01 -7.80
C ASN A 265 2.42 -3.54 -6.56
N ASN A 266 3.36 -4.49 -6.77
CA ASN A 266 4.29 -5.03 -5.78
C ASN A 266 3.65 -5.38 -4.42
N VAL A 267 2.61 -6.22 -4.52
CA VAL A 267 1.93 -6.81 -3.36
C VAL A 267 2.37 -8.27 -3.21
N LYS A 268 2.79 -8.61 -1.99
CA LYS A 268 3.21 -9.95 -1.63
C LYS A 268 2.23 -10.55 -0.63
N ILE A 269 1.80 -11.77 -0.90
CA ILE A 269 0.86 -12.50 -0.05
C ILE A 269 1.47 -13.83 0.31
N ARG A 270 1.35 -14.22 1.58
CA ARG A 270 1.60 -15.59 2.02
C ARG A 270 0.39 -16.10 2.79
N GLY A 271 -0.13 -17.25 2.38
CA GLY A 271 -1.21 -17.88 3.14
C GLY A 271 -1.63 -19.24 2.65
N ARG A 272 -2.46 -19.92 3.45
CA ARG A 272 -3.04 -21.22 3.08
C ARG A 272 -4.31 -21.02 2.25
N ILE A 273 -5.15 -20.06 2.61
CA ILE A 273 -6.37 -19.73 1.84
C ILE A 273 -6.25 -18.29 1.37
N VAL A 274 -6.25 -18.07 0.05
CA VAL A 274 -6.21 -16.72 -0.53
C VAL A 274 -7.48 -16.48 -1.36
N SER A 275 -8.24 -15.45 -1.01
CA SER A 275 -9.51 -15.14 -1.64
C SER A 275 -9.53 -13.70 -2.12
N VAL A 276 -9.57 -13.51 -3.43
CA VAL A 276 -9.55 -12.20 -4.08
C VAL A 276 -10.93 -11.91 -4.65
N PHE A 277 -11.54 -10.81 -4.21
CA PHE A 277 -12.91 -10.44 -4.56
C PHE A 277 -13.03 -9.38 -5.64
N GLY A 278 -12.02 -8.56 -5.84
CA GLY A 278 -12.04 -7.44 -6.78
C GLY A 278 -11.48 -7.80 -8.15
N ASN A 279 -11.64 -6.87 -9.07
CA ASN A 279 -11.31 -7.06 -10.49
C ASN A 279 -9.84 -6.86 -10.84
N THR A 280 -9.04 -6.34 -9.90
CA THR A 280 -7.66 -5.91 -10.19
C THR A 280 -6.64 -6.71 -9.40
N VAL A 281 -5.80 -7.44 -10.15
CA VAL A 281 -4.58 -8.10 -9.66
C VAL A 281 -3.48 -7.77 -10.67
N ASN A 282 -2.61 -6.81 -10.39
CA ASN A 282 -1.64 -6.34 -11.39
C ASN A 282 -0.29 -5.94 -10.81
N TYR A 283 0.72 -5.93 -11.69
CA TYR A 283 2.08 -5.46 -11.48
C TYR A 283 2.78 -6.08 -10.25
N ASN A 284 3.70 -6.99 -10.50
CA ASN A 284 4.58 -7.61 -9.51
C ASN A 284 3.85 -8.19 -8.27
N VAL A 285 2.66 -8.78 -8.48
CA VAL A 285 1.93 -9.47 -7.40
C VAL A 285 2.49 -10.87 -7.24
N GLU A 286 2.89 -11.22 -6.03
CA GLU A 286 3.42 -12.55 -5.69
C GLU A 286 2.53 -13.18 -4.62
N ILE A 287 2.01 -14.37 -4.90
CA ILE A 287 1.19 -15.13 -3.96
C ILE A 287 1.90 -16.43 -3.61
N GLU A 288 2.42 -16.52 -2.40
CA GLU A 288 2.99 -17.75 -1.82
C GLU A 288 1.89 -18.56 -1.14
N LEU A 289 1.52 -19.69 -1.76
CA LEU A 289 0.50 -20.61 -1.27
C LEU A 289 1.13 -21.72 -0.43
N ARG A 290 0.68 -21.84 0.82
CA ARG A 290 1.12 -22.88 1.76
C ARG A 290 0.55 -24.26 1.39
N GLU A 291 1.24 -25.32 1.81
CA GLU A 291 0.83 -26.70 1.56
C GLU A 291 -0.62 -26.96 2.04
N GLY A 292 -1.37 -27.73 1.24
CA GLY A 292 -2.80 -28.00 1.47
C GLY A 292 -3.72 -26.80 1.26
N GLY A 293 -3.20 -25.69 0.72
CA GLY A 293 -3.93 -24.45 0.51
C GLY A 293 -4.75 -24.38 -0.77
N MET A 294 -5.43 -23.25 -0.95
CA MET A 294 -6.16 -22.91 -2.16
C MET A 294 -6.21 -21.39 -2.41
N ILE A 295 -6.40 -21.03 -3.66
CA ILE A 295 -6.67 -19.66 -4.10
C ILE A 295 -8.00 -19.58 -4.86
N MET A 296 -8.76 -18.50 -4.62
CA MET A 296 -10.04 -18.22 -5.26
C MET A 296 -10.09 -16.78 -5.79
N PHE A 297 -10.68 -16.61 -6.97
CA PHE A 297 -10.96 -15.33 -7.61
C PHE A 297 -12.46 -15.24 -7.92
N HIS A 298 -13.20 -14.32 -7.27
CA HIS A 298 -14.67 -14.36 -7.23
C HIS A 298 -15.38 -13.62 -8.36
N ASP A 299 -15.01 -12.38 -8.64
CA ASP A 299 -15.75 -11.51 -9.57
C ASP A 299 -15.65 -11.99 -11.04
N GLU A 300 -16.72 -11.77 -11.81
CA GLU A 300 -16.75 -11.95 -13.25
C GLU A 300 -15.90 -10.87 -13.91
N GLY A 301 -14.66 -11.23 -14.20
CA GLY A 301 -13.66 -10.30 -14.69
C GLY A 301 -12.60 -9.93 -13.66
N SER A 302 -12.63 -10.59 -12.49
CA SER A 302 -11.42 -10.89 -11.73
C SER A 302 -10.32 -11.20 -12.71
N CYS A 303 -9.24 -10.43 -12.67
CA CYS A 303 -8.11 -10.59 -13.57
C CYS A 303 -8.27 -10.10 -15.02
N PHE A 304 -9.21 -9.23 -15.41
CA PHE A 304 -9.13 -8.58 -16.74
C PHE A 304 -7.85 -7.75 -16.89
N ALA A 305 -7.46 -7.04 -15.82
CA ALA A 305 -6.19 -6.34 -15.71
C ALA A 305 -5.08 -7.21 -15.09
N LEU A 306 -5.10 -8.53 -15.31
CA LEU A 306 -3.98 -9.37 -14.86
C LEU A 306 -2.73 -9.01 -15.64
N SER A 307 -1.75 -8.52 -14.91
CA SER A 307 -0.44 -8.28 -15.46
C SER A 307 0.30 -9.59 -15.72
N ASP A 308 1.19 -9.57 -16.71
CA ASP A 308 2.00 -10.72 -17.14
C ASP A 308 3.02 -11.18 -16.08
N ASP A 309 3.23 -10.36 -15.06
CA ASP A 309 4.22 -10.51 -13.99
C ASP A 309 3.61 -10.97 -12.65
N ALA A 310 2.29 -11.18 -12.57
CA ALA A 310 1.68 -11.77 -11.39
C ALA A 310 2.01 -13.27 -11.31
N THR A 311 2.44 -13.73 -10.14
CA THR A 311 2.91 -15.10 -9.92
C THR A 311 2.23 -15.77 -8.72
N ILE A 312 2.06 -17.10 -8.83
CA ILE A 312 1.79 -17.97 -7.69
C ILE A 312 3.04 -18.80 -7.47
N LYS A 313 3.51 -18.81 -6.22
CA LYS A 313 4.58 -19.67 -5.74
C LYS A 313 3.98 -20.66 -4.76
N LEU A 314 4.29 -21.94 -4.90
CA LEU A 314 3.97 -22.95 -3.90
C LEU A 314 5.10 -23.01 -2.88
N GLU A 315 4.78 -23.38 -1.65
CA GLU A 315 5.74 -23.58 -0.56
C GLU A 315 6.90 -24.52 -0.92
N ASN A 316 6.67 -25.53 -1.78
CA ASN A 316 7.73 -26.40 -2.30
C ASN A 316 8.64 -25.77 -3.37
N GLY A 317 8.46 -24.49 -3.69
CA GLY A 317 9.29 -23.74 -4.64
C GLY A 317 8.85 -23.85 -6.09
N LYS A 318 7.72 -24.47 -6.43
CA LYS A 318 7.14 -24.37 -7.78
C LYS A 318 6.54 -22.99 -8.00
N HIS A 319 6.68 -22.46 -9.23
CA HIS A 319 6.20 -21.14 -9.59
C HIS A 319 5.35 -21.21 -10.85
N PHE A 320 4.28 -20.44 -10.88
CA PHE A 320 3.32 -20.36 -11.98
C PHE A 320 3.03 -18.90 -12.29
N LYS A 321 2.99 -18.55 -13.57
CA LYS A 321 2.50 -17.23 -13.98
C LYS A 321 0.98 -17.26 -13.98
N LEU A 322 0.36 -16.25 -13.38
CA LEU A 322 -1.11 -16.20 -13.27
C LEU A 322 -1.78 -16.13 -14.65
N ARG A 323 -1.08 -15.59 -15.67
CA ARG A 323 -1.50 -15.62 -17.07
C ARG A 323 -1.70 -17.04 -17.63
N GLU A 324 -0.88 -18.01 -17.22
CA GLU A 324 -0.98 -19.40 -17.69
C GLU A 324 -2.23 -20.10 -17.15
N LEU A 325 -2.77 -19.63 -16.02
CA LEU A 325 -4.02 -20.13 -15.44
C LEU A 325 -5.27 -19.47 -16.06
N LYS A 326 -5.11 -18.33 -16.74
CA LYS A 326 -6.22 -17.73 -17.49
C LYS A 326 -6.62 -18.56 -18.70
N THR A 327 -5.64 -19.11 -19.42
CA THR A 327 -5.88 -19.86 -20.66
C THR A 327 -6.60 -21.18 -20.42
N SER A 328 -6.74 -21.60 -19.15
CA SER A 328 -7.45 -22.82 -18.72
C SER A 328 -8.83 -22.54 -18.08
N ASN A 329 -9.38 -21.32 -18.15
CA ASN A 329 -10.63 -20.92 -17.48
C ASN A 329 -10.64 -21.19 -15.96
N MET A 330 -9.48 -21.15 -15.31
CA MET A 330 -9.37 -21.38 -13.85
C MET A 330 -9.45 -20.09 -13.04
N VAL A 331 -9.33 -18.93 -13.69
CA VAL A 331 -9.36 -17.61 -13.05
C VAL A 331 -10.73 -16.95 -13.28
N GLY A 332 -11.34 -16.44 -12.21
CA GLY A 332 -12.70 -15.90 -12.20
C GLY A 332 -13.76 -16.95 -11.88
N PHE A 333 -15.00 -16.50 -11.64
CA PHE A 333 -16.17 -17.35 -11.36
C PHE A 333 -16.11 -18.14 -10.05
N GLY A 334 -15.31 -17.70 -9.08
CA GLY A 334 -15.24 -18.30 -7.75
C GLY A 334 -14.69 -19.73 -7.72
N ARG A 335 -13.93 -20.15 -8.75
CA ARG A 335 -13.33 -21.48 -8.79
C ARG A 335 -12.19 -21.61 -7.79
N GLU A 336 -12.13 -22.77 -7.14
CA GLU A 336 -11.03 -23.13 -6.26
C GLU A 336 -9.86 -23.68 -7.08
N ILE A 337 -8.69 -23.05 -6.95
CA ILE A 337 -7.41 -23.55 -7.47
C ILE A 337 -6.61 -24.05 -6.27
N THR A 338 -6.53 -25.37 -6.10
CA THR A 338 -5.86 -25.98 -4.95
C THR A 338 -4.35 -26.10 -5.16
N TYR A 339 -3.62 -26.14 -4.05
CA TYR A 339 -2.18 -26.41 -4.02
C TYR A 339 -1.84 -27.71 -4.78
N ASP A 340 -2.57 -28.79 -4.50
CA ASP A 340 -2.34 -30.10 -5.12
C ASP A 340 -2.62 -30.10 -6.61
N TYR A 341 -3.63 -29.35 -7.06
CA TYR A 341 -3.89 -29.18 -8.49
C TYR A 341 -2.70 -28.52 -9.18
N LEU A 342 -2.19 -27.42 -8.60
CA LEU A 342 -1.04 -26.71 -9.13
C LEU A 342 0.22 -27.58 -9.11
N ASP A 343 0.47 -28.32 -8.02
CA ASP A 343 1.63 -29.20 -7.90
C ASP A 343 1.66 -30.32 -8.96
N ASN A 344 0.49 -30.78 -9.40
CA ASN A 344 0.34 -31.88 -10.35
C ASN A 344 0.20 -31.42 -11.81
N LEU A 345 0.17 -30.12 -12.09
CA LEU A 345 0.20 -29.60 -13.47
C LEU A 345 1.39 -30.17 -14.24
N GLY A 346 1.13 -30.75 -15.42
CA GLY A 346 2.16 -31.33 -16.29
C GLY A 346 2.62 -32.75 -15.96
N LYS A 347 2.19 -33.34 -14.83
CA LYS A 347 2.40 -34.78 -14.57
C LYS A 347 1.40 -35.59 -15.41
N LYS A 348 1.88 -36.55 -16.23
CA LYS A 348 0.98 -37.49 -16.94
C LYS A 348 0.12 -38.20 -15.89
N PRO A 349 -1.19 -38.40 -16.11
CA PRO A 349 -2.00 -39.13 -15.15
C PRO A 349 -1.40 -40.53 -14.98
N GLU A 350 -1.06 -40.90 -13.74
CA GLU A 350 -0.75 -42.29 -13.44
C GLU A 350 -1.96 -43.12 -13.83
N LYS A 351 -1.74 -44.11 -14.71
CA LYS A 351 -2.76 -45.10 -15.04
C LYS A 351 -3.13 -45.80 -13.73
N LYS A 352 -4.26 -45.40 -13.13
CA LYS A 352 -4.94 -46.24 -12.14
C LYS A 352 -5.17 -47.58 -12.82
N ASN A 353 -4.40 -48.60 -12.41
CA ASN A 353 -4.66 -49.97 -12.79
C ASN A 353 -6.09 -50.28 -12.36
N ARG A 354 -7.01 -50.33 -13.33
CA ARG A 354 -8.31 -50.97 -13.17
C ARG A 354 -8.02 -52.45 -12.94
N PHE A 355 -7.82 -52.83 -11.68
CA PHE A 355 -7.94 -54.22 -11.26
C PHE A 355 -9.35 -54.67 -11.64
N GLY A 356 -9.41 -55.56 -12.63
CA GLY A 356 -10.66 -56.07 -13.18
C GLY A 356 -11.41 -56.90 -12.15
N PHE A 357 -12.54 -56.40 -11.69
CA PHE A 357 -13.59 -57.24 -11.14
C PHE A 357 -14.46 -57.75 -12.29
N LYS A 358 -14.10 -58.92 -12.84
CA LYS A 358 -15.06 -59.81 -13.50
C LYS A 358 -15.97 -60.37 -12.39
N LEU A 359 -17.10 -59.73 -12.14
CA LEU A 359 -18.17 -60.38 -11.39
C LEU A 359 -18.94 -61.31 -12.35
N PHE A 360 -18.93 -62.59 -11.99
CA PHE A 360 -19.61 -63.67 -12.67
C PHE A 360 -21.13 -63.43 -12.71
N LYS A 361 -21.73 -63.60 -13.90
CA LYS A 361 -23.16 -63.89 -14.02
C LYS A 361 -23.42 -65.31 -13.48
N LYS A 362 -24.33 -65.42 -12.52
CA LYS A 362 -25.34 -66.49 -12.51
C LYS A 362 -26.59 -65.97 -11.84
#